data_AF-A0A951MBA2-F1
#
_entry.id   AF-A0A951MBA2-F1
#
_cell.length_a   1.000
_cell.length_b   1.000
_cell.length_c   1.000
_cell.angle_alpha   90.00
_cell.angle_beta   90.00
_cell.angle_gamma   90.00
#
_symmetry.space_group_name_H-M   'P 1'
#
loop_
_entity.id
_entity.type
_entity.pdbx_description
1 polymer ?
#
loop_
_entity_poly.entity_id
_entity_poly.type
_entity_poly.pdbx_seq_one_letter_code
_entity_poly.pdbx_strand_id
1 'polypeptide(L)'
;MRIRTLDDLSSSLSDQLAWRKKELSEIKYLIESESIPKHKKNVLMRSAIAMIYAHWEGFLKLAGRYYLEYIASQRLKNSELSKSFLTISLGSYSKIFENSKKYSTYGSIIDFFDSNMETRANIPFKSVIDTESNLSSSVLREIIWCLDLSYDAFEIKEKLIDEKMLAKRNHIAHGEYLEIDSQDVIDLRNEILALMIEFKNQIENSALTKKFIKGNTVPNRVDGRRP
;
A
#
# COMPACT_ATOMS: atom_id res chain seq x y z
N MET A 1 -6.57 -12.08 -14.96
CA MET A 1 -7.94 -11.99 -14.40
C MET A 1 -8.29 -10.51 -14.25
N ARG A 2 -9.55 -10.11 -14.51
CA ARG A 2 -10.03 -8.75 -14.22
C ARG A 2 -10.82 -8.78 -12.91
N ILE A 3 -10.63 -7.80 -12.05
CA ILE A 3 -11.30 -7.75 -10.74
C ILE A 3 -12.59 -6.95 -10.86
N ARG A 4 -13.74 -7.60 -10.66
CA ARG A 4 -15.07 -6.98 -10.84
C ARG A 4 -15.96 -7.12 -9.62
N THR A 5 -15.86 -8.26 -8.94
CA THR A 5 -16.68 -8.60 -7.78
C THR A 5 -15.87 -8.57 -6.49
N LEU A 6 -16.56 -8.58 -5.35
CA LEU A 6 -15.91 -8.72 -4.04
C LEU A 6 -15.17 -10.06 -3.92
N ASP A 7 -15.72 -11.12 -4.51
CA ASP A 7 -15.10 -12.44 -4.53
C ASP A 7 -13.83 -12.45 -5.38
N ASP A 8 -13.84 -11.80 -6.55
CA ASP A 8 -12.63 -11.64 -7.39
C ASP A 8 -11.53 -10.91 -6.62
N LEU A 9 -11.89 -9.84 -5.90
CA LEU A 9 -10.94 -9.06 -5.10
C LEU A 9 -10.38 -9.88 -3.95
N SER A 10 -11.25 -10.49 -3.15
CA SER A 10 -10.87 -11.23 -1.95
C SER A 10 -10.04 -12.48 -2.28
N SER A 11 -10.43 -13.22 -3.33
CA SER A 11 -9.65 -14.36 -3.83
C SER A 11 -8.28 -13.92 -4.35
N SER A 12 -8.21 -12.90 -5.20
CA SER A 12 -6.95 -12.38 -5.73
C SER A 12 -6.00 -11.88 -4.63
N LEU A 13 -6.52 -11.19 -3.61
CA LEU A 13 -5.73 -10.75 -2.46
C LEU A 13 -5.24 -11.92 -1.61
N SER A 14 -6.10 -12.90 -1.37
CA SER A 14 -5.79 -14.09 -0.58
C SER A 14 -4.71 -14.94 -1.26
N ASP A 15 -4.80 -15.14 -2.56
CA ASP A 15 -3.78 -15.85 -3.34
C ASP A 15 -2.43 -15.14 -3.25
N GLN A 16 -2.42 -13.81 -3.40
CA GLN A 16 -1.19 -13.02 -3.31
C GLN A 16 -0.56 -13.02 -1.92
N LEU A 17 -1.37 -13.06 -0.86
CA LEU A 17 -0.88 -13.14 0.50
C LEU A 17 -0.40 -14.56 0.84
N ALA A 18 -1.08 -15.59 0.34
CA ALA A 18 -0.81 -16.99 0.68
C ALA A 18 0.61 -17.43 0.28
N TRP A 19 1.02 -17.18 -0.96
CA TRP A 19 2.35 -17.60 -1.43
C TRP A 19 3.48 -16.83 -0.71
N ARG A 20 3.28 -15.53 -0.45
CA ARG A 20 4.23 -14.71 0.34
C ARG A 20 4.35 -15.24 1.76
N LYS A 21 3.22 -15.55 2.40
CA LYS A 21 3.19 -16.16 3.74
C LYS A 21 3.94 -17.48 3.77
N LYS A 22 3.81 -18.31 2.72
CA LYS A 22 4.55 -19.56 2.59
C LYS A 22 6.05 -19.33 2.53
N GLU A 23 6.53 -18.46 1.62
CA GLU A 23 7.96 -18.15 1.50
C GLU A 23 8.53 -17.53 2.79
N LEU A 24 7.83 -16.57 3.40
CA LEU A 24 8.24 -15.97 4.66
C LEU A 24 8.24 -16.96 5.84
N SER A 25 7.45 -18.03 5.77
CA SER A 25 7.46 -19.09 6.78
C SER A 25 8.65 -20.04 6.57
N GLU A 26 8.99 -20.33 5.32
CA GLU A 26 10.18 -21.12 4.98
C GLU A 26 11.47 -20.41 5.42
N ILE A 27 11.56 -19.10 5.18
CA ILE A 27 12.69 -18.28 5.67
C ILE A 27 12.84 -18.42 7.19
N LYS A 28 11.73 -18.32 7.93
CA LYS A 28 11.74 -18.47 9.40
C LYS A 28 12.26 -19.86 9.78
N TYR A 29 11.72 -20.91 9.19
CA TYR A 29 12.13 -22.29 9.46
C TYR A 29 13.62 -22.51 9.22
N LEU A 30 14.16 -21.98 8.11
CA LEU A 30 15.59 -22.07 7.81
C LEU A 30 16.44 -21.28 8.82
N ILE A 31 16.01 -20.10 9.25
CA ILE A 31 16.72 -19.32 10.27
C ILE A 31 16.73 -20.06 11.61
N GLU A 32 15.62 -20.70 12.00
CA GLU A 32 15.51 -21.40 13.29
C GLU A 32 16.27 -22.75 13.31
N SER A 33 16.56 -23.33 12.15
CA SER A 33 17.24 -24.62 12.03
C SER A 33 18.66 -24.62 12.62
N GLU A 34 18.86 -25.45 13.66
CA GLU A 34 20.18 -25.67 14.30
C GLU A 34 21.17 -26.40 13.39
N SER A 35 20.67 -27.11 12.37
CA SER A 35 21.51 -27.85 11.42
C SER A 35 22.28 -26.94 10.44
N ILE A 36 21.93 -25.66 10.36
CA ILE A 36 22.58 -24.69 9.47
C ILE A 36 23.77 -24.04 10.20
N PRO A 37 25.01 -24.15 9.67
CA PRO A 37 26.16 -23.48 10.25
C PRO A 37 26.00 -21.95 10.32
N LYS A 38 26.57 -21.33 11.37
CA LYS A 38 26.46 -19.87 11.63
C LYS A 38 26.77 -18.99 10.43
N HIS A 39 27.84 -19.30 9.68
CA HIS A 39 28.21 -18.50 8.50
C HIS A 39 27.15 -18.54 7.39
N LYS A 40 26.49 -19.69 7.16
CA LYS A 40 25.38 -19.81 6.20
C LYS A 40 24.13 -19.10 6.71
N LYS A 41 23.86 -19.19 8.01
CA LYS A 41 22.73 -18.49 8.65
C LYS A 41 22.88 -16.96 8.53
N ASN A 42 24.09 -16.42 8.64
CA ASN A 42 24.34 -14.99 8.39
C ASN A 42 24.01 -14.56 6.96
N VAL A 43 24.40 -15.36 5.95
CA VAL A 43 24.03 -15.11 4.55
C VAL A 43 22.52 -15.16 4.37
N LEU A 44 21.87 -16.20 4.91
CA LEU A 44 20.42 -16.38 4.88
C LEU A 44 19.68 -15.18 5.49
N MET A 45 20.12 -14.69 6.66
CA MET A 45 19.50 -13.55 7.35
C MET A 45 19.61 -12.24 6.54
N ARG A 46 20.75 -12.00 5.87
CA ARG A 46 20.90 -10.86 4.96
C ARG A 46 19.93 -10.96 3.78
N SER A 47 19.85 -12.13 3.14
CA SER A 47 18.90 -12.36 2.05
C SER A 47 17.45 -12.24 2.51
N ALA A 48 17.14 -12.70 3.73
CA ALA A 48 15.80 -12.65 4.31
C ALA A 48 15.29 -11.22 4.45
N ILE A 49 16.11 -10.27 4.93
CA ILE A 49 15.68 -8.86 5.04
C ILE A 49 15.30 -8.29 3.67
N ALA A 50 16.10 -8.56 2.64
CA ALA A 50 15.79 -8.11 1.28
C ALA A 50 14.50 -8.75 0.75
N MET A 51 14.27 -10.05 1.01
CA MET A 51 13.04 -10.75 0.63
C MET A 51 11.81 -10.23 1.38
N ILE A 52 11.90 -10.02 2.70
CA ILE A 52 10.81 -9.48 3.52
C ILE A 52 10.37 -8.12 2.97
N TYR A 53 11.32 -7.23 2.70
CA TYR A 53 11.04 -5.93 2.10
C TYR A 53 10.38 -6.08 0.71
N ALA A 54 10.92 -6.94 -0.17
CA ALA A 54 10.36 -7.16 -1.50
C ALA A 54 8.92 -7.71 -1.46
N HIS A 55 8.62 -8.60 -0.50
CA HIS A 55 7.26 -9.09 -0.29
C HIS A 55 6.31 -7.99 0.15
N TRP A 56 6.73 -7.16 1.11
CA TRP A 56 5.95 -6.04 1.62
C TRP A 56 5.60 -5.04 0.52
N GLU A 57 6.63 -4.52 -0.15
CA GLU A 57 6.48 -3.54 -1.22
C GLU A 57 5.64 -4.10 -2.38
N GLY A 58 5.97 -5.32 -2.82
CA GLY A 58 5.27 -5.98 -3.91
C GLY A 58 3.81 -6.31 -3.59
N PHE A 59 3.50 -6.66 -2.34
CA PHE A 59 2.13 -6.92 -1.92
C PHE A 59 1.29 -5.64 -1.91
N LEU A 60 1.78 -4.56 -1.29
CA LEU A 60 1.09 -3.27 -1.25
C LEU A 60 0.75 -2.75 -2.64
N LYS A 61 1.73 -2.74 -3.56
CA LYS A 61 1.52 -2.31 -4.95
C LYS A 61 0.39 -3.09 -5.61
N LEU A 62 0.46 -4.41 -5.50
CA LEU A 62 -0.46 -5.30 -6.19
C LEU A 62 -1.87 -5.24 -5.58
N ALA A 63 -1.97 -5.25 -4.25
CA ALA A 63 -3.23 -5.18 -3.55
C ALA A 63 -3.92 -3.82 -3.72
N GLY A 64 -3.18 -2.71 -3.66
CA GLY A 64 -3.70 -1.38 -3.97
C GLY A 64 -4.19 -1.29 -5.42
N ARG A 65 -3.42 -1.82 -6.39
CA ARG A 65 -3.86 -1.92 -7.79
C ARG A 65 -5.15 -2.73 -7.94
N TYR A 66 -5.24 -3.88 -7.28
CA TYR A 66 -6.43 -4.72 -7.31
C TYR A 66 -7.67 -4.01 -6.77
N TYR A 67 -7.49 -3.24 -5.71
CA TYR A 67 -8.57 -2.45 -5.14
C TYR A 67 -9.03 -1.32 -6.07
N LEU A 68 -8.10 -0.59 -6.68
CA LEU A 68 -8.43 0.43 -7.69
C LEU A 68 -9.11 -0.18 -8.92
N GLU A 69 -8.67 -1.36 -9.37
CA GLU A 69 -9.29 -2.09 -10.48
C GLU A 69 -10.74 -2.49 -10.14
N TYR A 70 -10.98 -2.97 -8.91
CA TYR A 70 -12.32 -3.23 -8.38
C TYR A 70 -13.20 -1.97 -8.41
N ILE A 71 -12.74 -0.84 -7.85
CA ILE A 71 -13.49 0.42 -7.84
C ILE A 71 -13.78 0.92 -9.26
N ALA A 72 -12.79 0.90 -10.15
CA ALA A 72 -12.95 1.29 -11.55
C ALA A 72 -14.05 0.46 -12.24
N SER A 73 -14.19 -0.81 -11.87
CA SER A 73 -15.23 -1.70 -12.39
C SER A 73 -16.64 -1.42 -11.84
N GLN A 74 -16.78 -0.63 -10.77
CA GLN A 74 -18.08 -0.25 -10.18
C GLN A 74 -18.79 0.87 -10.96
N ARG A 75 -18.11 1.49 -11.95
CA ARG A 75 -18.74 2.40 -12.93
C ARG A 75 -19.39 3.66 -12.34
N LEU A 76 -18.93 4.08 -11.17
CA LEU A 76 -19.42 5.26 -10.44
C LEU A 76 -19.18 6.56 -11.22
N LYS A 77 -20.01 7.57 -10.94
CA LYS A 77 -19.82 8.96 -11.33
C LYS A 77 -18.80 9.64 -10.42
N ASN A 78 -18.19 10.72 -10.90
CA ASN A 78 -17.28 11.54 -10.08
C ASN A 78 -17.98 12.11 -8.82
N SER A 79 -19.26 12.47 -8.92
CA SER A 79 -20.05 12.97 -7.78
C SER A 79 -20.33 11.95 -6.68
N GLU A 80 -20.19 10.67 -7.00
CA GLU A 80 -20.40 9.56 -6.06
C GLU A 80 -19.12 9.14 -5.33
N LEU A 81 -17.94 9.55 -5.79
CA LEU A 81 -16.67 9.12 -5.20
C LEU A 81 -16.37 9.81 -3.88
N SER A 82 -15.69 9.08 -2.98
CA SER A 82 -15.05 9.70 -1.82
C SER A 82 -13.91 10.63 -2.25
N LYS A 83 -13.45 11.47 -1.32
CA LYS A 83 -12.46 12.52 -1.60
C LYS A 83 -11.18 11.98 -2.27
N SER A 84 -10.62 10.88 -1.75
CA SER A 84 -9.38 10.32 -2.28
C SER A 84 -9.56 9.79 -3.69
N PHE A 85 -10.63 9.04 -3.97
CA PHE A 85 -10.88 8.50 -5.31
C PHE A 85 -11.27 9.58 -6.32
N LEU A 86 -11.99 10.63 -5.90
CA LEU A 86 -12.23 11.80 -6.75
C LEU A 86 -10.91 12.51 -7.10
N THR A 87 -9.98 12.59 -6.15
CA THR A 87 -8.63 13.13 -6.39
C THR A 87 -7.86 12.26 -7.39
N ILE A 88 -7.94 10.93 -7.28
CA ILE A 88 -7.34 10.01 -8.27
C ILE A 88 -7.98 10.18 -9.66
N SER A 89 -9.30 10.33 -9.73
CA SER A 89 -10.02 10.59 -10.99
C SER A 89 -9.57 11.90 -11.63
N LEU A 90 -9.46 12.97 -10.83
CA LEU A 90 -8.87 14.25 -11.24
C LEU A 90 -7.40 14.09 -11.65
N GLY A 91 -6.65 13.19 -11.02
CA GLY A 91 -5.26 12.88 -11.36
C GLY A 91 -5.06 12.41 -12.80
N SER A 92 -6.10 11.95 -13.51
CA SER A 92 -6.00 11.72 -14.96
C SER A 92 -5.78 13.03 -15.76
N TYR A 93 -6.10 14.18 -15.16
CA TYR A 93 -5.79 15.54 -15.62
C TYR A 93 -4.45 16.06 -15.05
N SER A 94 -3.71 15.29 -14.23
CA SER A 94 -2.52 15.74 -13.49
C SER A 94 -1.37 16.24 -14.37
N LYS A 95 -1.25 15.74 -15.60
CA LYS A 95 -0.29 16.24 -16.61
C LYS A 95 -0.42 17.74 -16.88
N ILE A 96 -1.54 18.36 -16.48
CA ILE A 96 -1.77 19.79 -16.62
C ILE A 96 -1.03 20.59 -15.53
N PHE A 97 -0.75 20.01 -14.35
CA PHE A 97 -0.22 20.72 -13.18
C PHE A 97 1.29 20.55 -12.97
N GLU A 98 1.90 19.49 -13.51
CA GLU A 98 3.36 19.33 -13.47
C GLU A 98 4.03 20.49 -14.22
N ASN A 99 4.54 21.46 -13.44
CA ASN A 99 5.32 22.64 -13.85
C ASN A 99 4.56 23.90 -14.31
N SER A 100 3.25 24.02 -14.12
CA SER A 100 2.51 25.26 -14.47
C SER A 100 2.14 26.10 -13.25
N LYS A 101 2.77 27.29 -13.11
CA LYS A 101 2.33 28.35 -12.18
C LYS A 101 1.25 29.26 -12.76
N LYS A 102 0.60 28.87 -13.87
CA LYS A 102 -0.34 29.72 -14.60
C LYS A 102 -1.75 29.53 -14.06
N TYR A 103 -2.45 30.64 -13.78
CA TYR A 103 -3.85 30.59 -13.35
C TYR A 103 -4.79 29.90 -14.35
N SER A 104 -4.46 29.93 -15.65
CA SER A 104 -5.18 29.19 -16.68
C SER A 104 -5.21 27.67 -16.44
N THR A 105 -4.20 27.14 -15.76
CA THR A 105 -4.13 25.72 -15.38
C THR A 105 -5.12 25.39 -14.26
N TYR A 106 -5.29 26.29 -13.27
CA TYR A 106 -6.32 26.14 -12.24
C TYR A 106 -7.74 26.19 -12.81
N GLY A 107 -7.96 26.92 -13.92
CA GLY A 107 -9.23 26.91 -14.65
C GLY A 107 -9.69 25.50 -15.04
N SER A 108 -8.75 24.64 -15.47
CA SER A 108 -9.07 23.25 -15.83
C SER A 108 -9.57 22.39 -14.66
N ILE A 109 -9.22 22.73 -13.41
CA ILE A 109 -9.81 22.08 -12.22
C ILE A 109 -11.28 22.46 -12.09
N ILE A 110 -11.59 23.74 -12.29
CA ILE A 110 -12.97 24.23 -12.23
C ILE A 110 -13.78 23.60 -13.36
N ASP A 111 -13.25 23.54 -14.59
CA ASP A 111 -13.89 22.87 -15.71
C ASP A 111 -14.17 21.38 -15.43
N PHE A 112 -13.27 20.70 -14.71
CA PHE A 112 -13.51 19.34 -14.25
C PHE A 112 -14.74 19.27 -13.33
N PHE A 113 -14.82 20.13 -12.32
CA PHE A 113 -15.96 20.13 -11.39
C PHE A 113 -17.27 20.56 -12.05
N ASP A 114 -17.24 21.52 -12.97
CA ASP A 114 -18.44 22.02 -13.64
C ASP A 114 -19.00 21.00 -14.65
N SER A 115 -18.13 20.29 -15.37
CA SER A 115 -18.54 19.47 -16.52
C SER A 115 -18.46 17.96 -16.30
N ASN A 116 -17.66 17.47 -15.34
CA ASN A 116 -17.36 16.04 -15.22
C ASN A 116 -17.94 15.38 -13.96
N MET A 117 -18.58 16.13 -13.06
CA MET A 117 -19.11 15.54 -11.82
C MET A 117 -20.18 14.47 -12.09
N GLU A 118 -21.02 14.66 -13.10
CA GLU A 118 -22.06 13.71 -13.47
C GLU A 118 -21.63 12.66 -14.51
N THR A 119 -20.37 12.72 -14.98
CA THR A 119 -19.81 11.72 -15.90
C THR A 119 -19.19 10.56 -15.11
N ARG A 120 -19.01 9.42 -15.79
CA ARG A 120 -18.33 8.26 -15.19
C ARG A 120 -16.91 8.65 -14.80
N ALA A 121 -16.53 8.31 -13.57
CA ALA A 121 -15.18 8.49 -13.09
C ALA A 121 -14.18 7.59 -13.84
N ASN A 122 -13.03 8.16 -14.16
CA ASN A 122 -11.91 7.43 -14.73
C ASN A 122 -10.88 7.17 -13.64
N ILE A 123 -10.91 5.98 -13.06
CA ILE A 123 -9.94 5.56 -12.03
C ILE A 123 -8.78 4.83 -12.71
N PRO A 124 -7.60 5.47 -12.89
CA PRO A 124 -6.40 4.74 -13.28
C PRO A 124 -6.03 3.75 -12.18
N PHE A 125 -5.73 2.50 -12.54
CA PHE A 125 -5.35 1.47 -11.56
C PHE A 125 -3.95 0.90 -11.82
N LYS A 126 -3.35 1.11 -13.00
CA LYS A 126 -2.06 0.49 -13.33
C LYS A 126 -0.83 1.18 -12.72
N SER A 127 -0.90 2.50 -12.49
CA SER A 127 0.27 3.32 -12.15
C SER A 127 0.04 4.28 -10.98
N VAL A 128 -1.09 4.17 -10.27
CA VAL A 128 -1.39 5.08 -9.15
C VAL A 128 -0.61 4.71 -7.90
N ILE A 129 -0.39 3.41 -7.68
CA ILE A 129 0.37 2.93 -6.53
C ILE A 129 1.85 2.89 -6.92
N ASP A 130 2.53 4.00 -6.68
CA ASP A 130 3.98 4.12 -6.80
C ASP A 130 4.61 4.12 -5.42
N THR A 131 5.74 3.43 -5.29
CA THR A 131 6.54 3.41 -4.05
C THR A 131 7.82 4.22 -4.18
N GLU A 132 7.97 5.01 -5.23
CA GLU A 132 9.11 5.92 -5.43
C GLU A 132 10.48 5.22 -5.31
N SER A 133 10.56 3.97 -5.78
CA SER A 133 11.71 3.05 -5.62
C SER A 133 11.99 2.56 -4.20
N ASN A 134 11.48 3.24 -3.16
CA ASN A 134 11.64 2.87 -1.75
C ASN A 134 10.36 3.17 -0.94
N LEU A 135 9.78 2.13 -0.35
CA LEU A 135 8.59 2.26 0.46
C LEU A 135 8.94 2.67 1.90
N SER A 136 9.08 3.99 2.11
CA SER A 136 9.13 4.61 3.43
C SER A 136 7.74 4.73 4.06
N SER A 137 7.69 5.09 5.34
CA SER A 137 6.45 5.46 6.04
C SER A 137 5.69 6.60 5.35
N SER A 138 6.41 7.61 4.85
CA SER A 138 5.84 8.77 4.14
C SER A 138 5.16 8.36 2.84
N VAL A 139 5.84 7.51 2.04
CA VAL A 139 5.30 6.96 0.80
C VAL A 139 4.09 6.06 1.10
N LEU A 140 4.18 5.22 2.14
CA LEU A 140 3.06 4.40 2.59
C LEU A 140 1.85 5.25 2.99
N ARG A 141 2.08 6.36 3.69
CA ARG A 141 1.01 7.27 4.14
C ARG A 141 0.24 7.85 2.94
N GLU A 142 0.96 8.25 1.90
CA GLU A 142 0.35 8.73 0.64
C GLU A 142 -0.47 7.62 -0.05
N ILE A 143 0.08 6.40 -0.13
CA ILE A 143 -0.62 5.24 -0.70
C ILE A 143 -1.92 4.94 0.09
N ILE A 144 -1.85 4.91 1.42
CA ILE A 144 -2.99 4.65 2.30
C ILE A 144 -4.05 5.73 2.16
N TRP A 145 -3.65 7.00 2.08
CA TRP A 145 -4.55 8.12 1.85
C TRP A 145 -5.24 8.04 0.48
N CYS A 146 -4.48 7.74 -0.58
CA CYS A 146 -4.99 7.54 -1.93
C CYS A 146 -6.08 6.45 -1.98
N LEU A 147 -5.92 5.39 -1.20
CA LEU A 147 -6.88 4.28 -1.13
C LEU A 147 -8.03 4.52 -0.14
N ASP A 148 -8.10 5.69 0.50
CA ASP A 148 -9.12 6.05 1.51
C ASP A 148 -9.15 5.04 2.69
N LEU A 149 -7.98 4.60 3.12
CA LEU A 149 -7.78 3.64 4.22
C LEU A 149 -7.30 4.35 5.50
N SER A 150 -7.34 3.68 6.65
CA SER A 150 -6.84 4.25 7.91
C SER A 150 -5.34 4.01 8.07
N TYR A 151 -4.61 5.07 8.44
CA TYR A 151 -3.18 4.99 8.70
C TYR A 151 -2.83 4.58 10.15
N ASP A 152 -3.80 4.55 11.06
CA ASP A 152 -3.55 4.42 12.50
C ASP A 152 -2.70 3.20 12.87
N ALA A 153 -2.97 2.04 12.25
CA ALA A 153 -2.23 0.81 12.49
C ALA A 153 -0.79 0.84 11.94
N PHE A 154 -0.54 1.66 10.91
CA PHE A 154 0.77 1.82 10.27
C PHE A 154 1.61 2.89 10.98
N GLU A 155 0.97 3.91 11.55
CA GLU A 155 1.63 5.02 12.25
C GLU A 155 2.50 4.54 13.41
N ILE A 156 1.97 3.60 14.22
CA ILE A 156 2.74 3.02 15.32
C ILE A 156 3.90 2.11 14.86
N LYS A 157 4.01 1.85 13.54
CA LYS A 157 5.05 1.02 12.92
C LYS A 157 5.99 1.82 12.01
N GLU A 158 5.91 3.14 11.94
CA GLU A 158 6.79 3.95 11.07
C GLU A 158 8.28 3.69 11.34
N LYS A 159 8.68 3.66 12.61
CA LYS A 159 10.06 3.36 13.00
C LYS A 159 10.52 1.96 12.53
N LEU A 160 9.62 0.98 12.55
CA LEU A 160 9.90 -0.36 12.04
C LEU A 160 10.11 -0.30 10.51
N ILE A 161 9.24 0.41 9.79
CA ILE A 161 9.28 0.53 8.34
C ILE A 161 10.56 1.23 7.87
N ASP A 162 10.88 2.38 8.45
CA ASP A 162 11.98 3.22 7.98
C ASP A 162 13.35 2.70 8.46
N GLU A 163 13.49 2.46 9.77
CA GLU A 163 14.79 2.13 10.36
C GLU A 163 15.07 0.62 10.34
N LYS A 164 14.10 -0.20 10.75
CA LYS A 164 14.33 -1.63 10.91
C LYS A 164 14.21 -2.43 9.62
N MET A 165 13.48 -1.92 8.63
CA MET A 165 13.28 -2.59 7.35
C MET A 165 13.99 -1.88 6.22
N LEU A 166 13.59 -0.64 5.88
CA LEU A 166 14.10 0.07 4.71
C LEU A 166 15.60 0.37 4.82
N ALA A 167 16.06 0.95 5.93
CA ALA A 167 17.47 1.23 6.12
C ALA A 167 18.32 -0.06 6.11
N LYS A 168 17.91 -1.11 6.85
CA LYS A 168 18.62 -2.41 6.83
C LYS A 168 18.68 -3.02 5.42
N ARG A 169 17.58 -2.98 4.66
CA ARG A 169 17.55 -3.44 3.27
C ARG A 169 18.51 -2.63 2.40
N ASN A 170 18.53 -1.31 2.54
CA ASN A 170 19.40 -0.44 1.75
C ASN A 170 20.89 -0.71 2.04
N HIS A 171 21.30 -0.84 3.31
CA HIS A 171 22.66 -1.26 3.67
C HIS A 171 23.04 -2.58 2.97
N ILE A 172 22.15 -3.57 3.00
CA ILE A 172 22.39 -4.87 2.35
C ILE A 172 22.50 -4.72 0.82
N ALA A 173 21.61 -3.95 0.19
CA ALA A 173 21.60 -3.73 -1.26
C ALA A 173 22.82 -2.94 -1.75
N HIS A 174 23.37 -2.05 -0.92
CA HIS A 174 24.61 -1.33 -1.19
C HIS A 174 25.89 -2.14 -0.86
N GLY A 175 25.75 -3.37 -0.39
CA GLY A 175 26.88 -4.26 -0.10
C GLY A 175 27.56 -3.97 1.24
N GLU A 176 26.94 -3.17 2.10
CA GLU A 176 27.50 -2.79 3.40
C GLU A 176 27.34 -3.93 4.42
N TYR A 177 28.32 -4.04 5.31
CA TYR A 177 28.29 -5.01 6.38
C TYR A 177 27.28 -4.57 7.46
N LEU A 178 26.45 -5.51 7.88
CA LEU A 178 25.46 -5.31 8.94
C LEU A 178 25.44 -6.58 9.79
N GLU A 179 25.64 -6.43 11.09
CA GLU A 179 25.40 -7.51 12.04
C GLU A 179 23.89 -7.68 12.23
N ILE A 180 23.42 -8.91 12.06
CA ILE A 180 22.00 -9.22 12.08
C ILE A 180 21.77 -10.35 13.07
N ASP A 181 20.90 -10.09 14.04
CA ASP A 181 20.43 -11.10 14.97
C ASP A 181 19.24 -11.88 14.37
N SER A 182 19.16 -13.18 14.67
CA SER A 182 18.11 -14.03 14.11
C SER A 182 16.72 -13.68 14.64
N GLN A 183 16.61 -13.30 15.92
CA GLN A 183 15.33 -12.92 16.50
C GLN A 183 14.81 -11.63 15.86
N ASP A 184 15.70 -10.67 15.64
CA ASP A 184 15.42 -9.42 14.93
C ASP A 184 14.78 -9.65 13.54
N VAL A 185 15.28 -10.63 12.77
CA VAL A 185 14.74 -10.96 11.45
C VAL A 185 13.37 -11.62 11.55
N ILE A 186 13.20 -12.53 12.52
CA ILE A 186 11.93 -13.23 12.75
C ILE A 186 10.85 -12.25 13.19
N ASP A 187 11.18 -11.33 14.10
CA ASP A 187 10.27 -10.29 14.59
C ASP A 187 9.89 -9.33 13.47
N LEU A 188 10.87 -8.86 12.69
CA LEU A 188 10.63 -8.04 11.50
C LEU A 188 9.67 -8.75 10.53
N ARG A 189 9.93 -10.03 10.24
CA ARG A 189 9.06 -10.85 9.37
C ARG A 189 7.62 -10.94 9.91
N ASN A 190 7.44 -11.13 11.22
CA ASN A 190 6.13 -11.24 11.83
C ASN A 190 5.34 -9.93 11.76
N GLU A 191 5.99 -8.82 12.09
CA GLU A 191 5.40 -7.49 12.03
C GLU A 191 5.01 -7.10 10.60
N ILE A 192 5.90 -7.35 9.63
CA ILE A 192 5.62 -7.07 8.22
C ILE A 192 4.48 -7.95 7.68
N LEU A 193 4.40 -9.22 8.08
CA LEU A 193 3.27 -10.07 7.73
C LEU A 193 1.95 -9.56 8.35
N ALA A 194 1.99 -9.07 9.60
CA ALA A 194 0.82 -8.47 10.24
C ALA A 194 0.35 -7.22 9.49
N LEU A 195 1.27 -6.35 9.06
CA LEU A 195 0.95 -5.18 8.25
C LEU A 195 0.33 -5.54 6.88
N MET A 196 0.81 -6.61 6.23
CA MET A 196 0.17 -7.10 4.99
C MET A 196 -1.25 -7.60 5.23
N ILE A 197 -1.48 -8.32 6.33
CA ILE A 197 -2.82 -8.80 6.70
C ILE A 197 -3.74 -7.61 6.99
N GLU A 198 -3.26 -6.62 7.76
CA GLU A 198 -4.03 -5.43 8.08
C GLU A 198 -4.41 -4.65 6.81
N PHE A 199 -3.45 -4.44 5.90
CA PHE A 199 -3.72 -3.78 4.62
C PHE A 199 -4.78 -4.51 3.79
N LYS A 200 -4.68 -5.85 3.70
CA LYS A 200 -5.69 -6.68 3.03
C LYS A 200 -7.07 -6.50 3.69
N ASN A 201 -7.14 -6.58 5.01
CA ASN A 201 -8.39 -6.48 5.76
C ASN A 201 -9.05 -5.11 5.54
N GLN A 202 -8.28 -4.02 5.56
CA GLN A 202 -8.81 -2.69 5.30
C GLN A 202 -9.37 -2.56 3.88
N ILE A 203 -8.68 -3.11 2.87
CA ILE A 203 -9.19 -3.14 1.48
C ILE A 203 -10.51 -3.91 1.40
N GLU A 204 -10.57 -5.13 1.94
CA GLU A 204 -11.76 -5.98 1.89
C GLU A 204 -12.94 -5.32 2.62
N ASN A 205 -12.70 -4.76 3.80
CA ASN A 205 -13.71 -4.03 4.57
C ASN A 205 -14.21 -2.80 3.83
N SER A 206 -13.31 -2.02 3.24
CA SER A 206 -13.66 -0.83 2.46
C SER A 206 -14.48 -1.18 1.22
N ALA A 207 -14.13 -2.28 0.54
CA ALA A 207 -14.86 -2.80 -0.60
C ALA A 207 -16.26 -3.30 -0.20
N LEU A 208 -16.36 -4.08 0.88
CA LEU A 208 -17.61 -4.63 1.40
C LEU A 208 -18.59 -3.55 1.86
N THR A 209 -18.09 -2.56 2.60
CA THR A 209 -18.89 -1.44 3.14
C THR A 209 -19.11 -0.32 2.13
N LYS A 210 -18.49 -0.40 0.95
CA LYS A 210 -18.51 0.62 -0.10
C LYS A 210 -18.12 2.01 0.42
N LYS A 211 -17.10 2.08 1.28
CA LYS A 211 -16.57 3.35 1.84
C LYS A 211 -16.10 4.33 0.76
N PHE A 212 -15.67 3.80 -0.40
CA PHE A 212 -15.30 4.56 -1.58
C PHE A 212 -16.45 5.36 -2.23
N ILE A 213 -17.70 5.16 -1.79
CA ILE A 213 -18.87 5.96 -2.18
C ILE A 213 -19.10 7.05 -1.12
N LYS A 214 -19.24 8.29 -1.57
CA LYS A 214 -19.53 9.46 -0.74
C LYS A 214 -20.78 9.24 0.10
N GLY A 215 -20.68 9.53 1.40
CA GLY A 215 -21.78 9.38 2.34
C GLY A 215 -21.88 8.00 3.01
N ASN A 216 -21.14 6.99 2.53
CA ASN A 216 -21.05 5.67 3.18
C ASN A 216 -19.93 5.58 4.24
N THR A 217 -19.24 6.69 4.49
CA THR A 217 -18.26 6.76 5.57
C THR A 217 -18.98 6.68 6.91
N VAL A 218 -18.67 5.65 7.71
CA VAL A 218 -18.85 5.72 9.16
C VAL A 218 -18.11 6.98 9.62
N PRO A 219 -18.73 7.89 10.40
CA PRO A 219 -18.08 9.14 10.79
C PRO A 219 -16.78 8.83 11.54
N ASN A 220 -15.65 9.13 10.90
CA ASN A 220 -14.38 9.21 11.60
C ASN A 220 -14.53 10.30 12.65
N ARG A 221 -14.47 9.92 13.93
CA ARG A 221 -14.29 10.87 15.03
C ARG A 221 -12.93 11.52 14.88
N VAL A 222 -12.87 12.61 14.13
CA VAL A 222 -11.79 13.57 14.22
C VAL A 222 -12.43 14.93 14.48
N ASP A 223 -12.62 15.22 15.76
CA ASP A 223 -12.46 16.60 16.21
C ASP A 223 -11.73 16.58 17.55
N GLY A 224 -10.49 16.11 17.50
CA GLY A 224 -9.48 16.31 18.53
C GLY A 224 -8.79 17.66 18.34
N ARG A 225 -9.57 18.74 18.23
CA ARG A 225 -9.06 20.06 18.61
C ARG A 225 -8.73 20.00 20.09
N ARG A 226 -7.53 20.46 20.44
CA ARG A 226 -7.22 21.40 21.55
C ARG A 226 -5.75 21.23 21.98
N PRO A 227 -5.19 22.24 22.66
CA PRO A 227 -5.13 23.66 22.35
C PRO A 227 -3.74 24.07 21.85
#